data_AF-A0A7S3UUD5-F1
#
_entry.id   AF-A0A7S3UUD5-F1
#
_cell.length_a   1.000
_cell.length_b   1.000
_cell.length_c   1.000
_cell.angle_alpha   90.00
_cell.angle_beta   90.00
_cell.angle_gamma   90.00
#
_symmetry.space_group_name_H-M   'P 1'
#
loop_
_entity.id
_entity.type
_entity.pdbx_description
1 polymer ?
#
loop_
_entity_poly.entity_id
_entity_poly.type
_entity_poly.pdbx_seq_one_letter_code
_entity_poly.pdbx_strand_id
1 'polypeptide(L)'
;VAGLALDHPALVAGIAASLRTLVVASFRAPPTRFVLGLLRRLNPTASMLRASRFCARHDYVFSLLCYLNVNMGALDLSRTFMEENSVVEVYYAHTLLHELAAVHARMSPAQQRKVLRRVIGSSALPVARDTPSYVAVLSLLHGGAGGQFAGGGAGGEGKGGAGGGEDE
;
A
#
# COMPACT_ATOMS: atom_id res chain seq x y z
N VAL A 1 20.08 -3.10 -23.56
CA VAL A 1 19.56 -1.71 -23.66
C VAL A 1 18.48 -1.41 -22.62
N ALA A 2 17.40 -2.19 -22.49
CA ALA A 2 16.33 -1.91 -21.51
C ALA A 2 16.76 -1.91 -20.02
N GLY A 3 17.76 -2.71 -19.64
CA GLY A 3 18.29 -2.73 -18.27
C GLY A 3 19.02 -1.45 -17.85
N LEU A 4 19.70 -0.78 -18.79
CA LEU A 4 20.49 0.43 -18.52
C LEU A 4 19.60 1.65 -18.22
N ALA A 5 18.42 1.72 -18.81
CA ALA A 5 17.46 2.78 -18.54
C ALA A 5 16.84 2.67 -17.14
N LEU A 6 16.69 1.44 -16.62
CA LEU A 6 16.08 1.20 -15.31
C LEU A 6 16.93 1.71 -14.16
N ASP A 7 18.25 1.77 -14.33
CA ASP A 7 19.19 2.16 -13.27
C ASP A 7 19.87 3.51 -13.55
N HIS A 8 19.38 4.29 -14.52
CA HIS A 8 19.94 5.61 -14.82
C HIS A 8 19.77 6.54 -13.60
N PRO A 9 20.86 6.95 -12.92
CA PRO A 9 20.76 7.60 -11.61
C PRO A 9 19.94 8.89 -11.61
N ALA A 10 20.08 9.70 -12.66
CA ALA A 10 19.34 10.95 -12.79
C ALA A 10 17.82 10.73 -12.97
N LEU A 11 17.42 9.63 -13.63
CA LEU A 11 16.01 9.31 -13.86
C LEU A 11 15.37 8.85 -12.54
N VAL A 12 16.04 7.94 -11.83
CA VAL A 12 15.57 7.44 -10.53
C VAL A 12 15.47 8.59 -9.53
N ALA A 13 16.48 9.46 -9.47
CA ALA A 13 16.48 10.64 -8.61
C ALA A 13 15.36 11.63 -8.97
N GLY A 14 15.15 11.91 -10.26
CA GLY A 14 14.07 12.80 -10.72
C GLY A 14 12.68 12.27 -10.39
N ILE A 15 12.44 10.97 -10.61
CA ILE A 15 11.16 10.32 -10.23
C ILE A 15 10.97 10.37 -8.72
N ALA A 16 11.98 10.02 -7.93
CA ALA A 16 11.90 10.05 -6.48
C ALA A 16 11.64 11.46 -5.94
N ALA A 17 12.31 12.48 -6.48
CA ALA A 17 12.07 13.88 -6.11
C ALA A 17 10.64 14.31 -6.43
N SER A 18 10.13 13.96 -7.61
CA SER A 18 8.75 14.27 -8.02
C SER A 18 7.73 13.60 -7.11
N LEU A 19 7.91 12.31 -6.80
CA LEU A 19 7.04 11.58 -5.89
C LEU A 19 7.09 12.14 -4.46
N ARG A 20 8.26 12.54 -3.96
CA ARG A 20 8.37 13.23 -2.66
C ARG A 20 7.55 14.51 -2.63
N THR A 21 7.62 15.33 -3.68
CA THR A 21 6.82 16.55 -3.80
C THR A 21 5.33 16.23 -3.79
N LEU A 22 4.90 15.19 -4.51
CA LEU A 22 3.50 14.74 -4.50
C LEU A 22 3.06 14.21 -3.13
N VAL A 23 3.92 13.49 -2.41
CA VAL A 23 3.64 13.02 -1.03
C VAL A 23 3.41 14.21 -0.11
N VAL A 24 4.27 15.23 -0.16
CA VAL A 24 4.12 16.44 0.67
C VAL A 24 2.88 17.24 0.27
N ALA A 25 2.64 17.40 -1.03
CA ALA A 25 1.49 18.15 -1.54
C ALA A 25 0.17 17.47 -1.18
N SER A 26 0.06 16.15 -1.36
CA SER A 26 -1.14 15.38 -1.01
C SER A 26 -1.45 15.40 0.48
N PHE A 27 -0.42 15.35 1.35
CA PHE A 27 -0.63 15.46 2.79
C PHE A 27 -1.15 16.84 3.22
N ARG A 28 -0.65 17.91 2.59
CA ARG A 28 -1.03 19.29 2.91
C ARG A 28 -2.35 19.72 2.24
N ALA A 29 -2.85 18.91 1.32
CA ALA A 29 -4.04 19.22 0.58
C ALA A 29 -5.26 19.19 1.51
N PRO A 30 -6.17 20.18 1.45
CA PRO A 30 -7.39 20.16 2.25
C PRO A 30 -8.20 18.88 1.95
N PRO A 31 -8.71 18.16 2.96
CA PRO A 31 -9.44 16.90 2.78
C PRO A 31 -10.88 17.15 2.30
N THR A 32 -11.04 17.93 1.24
CA THR A 32 -12.32 18.16 0.59
C THR A 32 -12.57 17.06 -0.44
N ARG A 33 -13.85 16.68 -0.63
CA ARG A 33 -14.24 15.68 -1.65
C ARG A 33 -13.70 16.02 -3.05
N PHE A 34 -13.72 17.30 -3.41
CA PHE A 34 -13.17 17.78 -4.68
C PHE A 34 -11.66 17.53 -4.80
N VAL A 35 -10.88 17.94 -3.81
CA VAL A 35 -9.42 17.79 -3.82
C VAL A 35 -9.01 16.32 -3.79
N LEU A 36 -9.67 15.50 -2.96
CA LEU A 36 -9.42 14.05 -2.91
C LEU A 36 -9.78 13.38 -4.25
N GLY A 37 -10.91 13.74 -4.86
CA GLY A 37 -11.29 13.27 -6.18
C GLY A 37 -10.27 13.66 -7.27
N LEU A 38 -9.76 14.89 -7.24
CA LEU A 38 -8.73 15.36 -8.16
C LEU A 38 -7.41 14.60 -7.96
N LEU A 39 -6.96 14.46 -6.71
CA LEU A 39 -5.73 13.75 -6.38
C LEU A 39 -5.77 12.28 -6.82
N ARG A 40 -6.92 11.61 -6.68
CA ARG A 40 -7.12 10.25 -7.17
C ARG A 40 -6.98 10.15 -8.69
N ARG A 41 -7.51 11.13 -9.44
CA ARG A 41 -7.36 11.18 -10.91
C ARG A 41 -5.93 11.46 -11.36
N LEU A 42 -5.18 12.23 -10.57
CA LEU A 42 -3.77 12.55 -10.82
C LEU A 42 -2.81 11.52 -10.23
N ASN A 43 -3.31 10.46 -9.60
CA ASN A 43 -2.48 9.46 -8.95
C ASN A 43 -1.65 8.68 -9.98
N PRO A 44 -0.31 8.84 -10.01
CA PRO A 44 0.54 8.22 -11.02
C PRO A 44 0.77 6.72 -10.76
N THR A 45 0.26 6.17 -9.66
CA THR A 45 0.60 4.82 -9.18
C THR A 45 0.30 3.76 -10.23
N ALA A 46 -0.92 3.71 -10.79
CA ALA A 46 -1.26 2.71 -11.81
C ALA A 46 -0.30 2.75 -13.01
N SER A 47 0.06 3.95 -13.48
CA SER A 47 1.02 4.13 -14.58
C SER A 47 2.43 3.66 -14.21
N MET A 48 2.87 3.92 -12.97
CA MET A 48 4.16 3.47 -12.45
C MET A 48 4.21 1.95 -12.26
N LEU A 49 3.11 1.32 -11.84
CA LEU A 49 3.05 -0.14 -11.64
C LEU A 49 3.07 -0.92 -12.95
N ARG A 50 2.68 -0.32 -14.08
CA ARG A 50 2.95 -0.89 -15.42
C ARG A 50 4.45 -1.10 -15.64
N ALA A 51 5.29 -0.21 -15.10
CA ALA A 51 6.74 -0.40 -15.00
C ALA A 51 7.12 -1.21 -13.74
N SER A 52 6.42 -2.33 -13.48
CA SER A 52 6.59 -3.16 -12.28
C SER A 52 8.04 -3.54 -11.97
N ARG A 53 8.86 -3.83 -13.00
CA ARG A 53 10.29 -4.14 -12.84
C ARG A 53 11.10 -2.97 -12.27
N PHE A 54 10.78 -1.74 -12.67
CA PHE A 54 11.39 -0.53 -12.13
C PHE A 54 11.01 -0.36 -10.65
N CYS A 55 9.72 -0.44 -10.35
CA CYS A 55 9.22 -0.29 -8.98
C CYS A 55 9.75 -1.39 -8.04
N ALA A 56 9.84 -2.64 -8.49
CA ALA A 56 10.39 -3.76 -7.72
C ALA A 56 11.91 -3.61 -7.47
N ARG A 57 12.63 -2.96 -8.39
CA ARG A 57 14.08 -2.71 -8.24
C ARG A 57 14.38 -1.55 -7.29
N HIS A 58 13.57 -0.49 -7.33
CA HIS A 58 13.81 0.74 -6.58
C HIS A 58 12.92 0.82 -5.34
N ASP A 59 13.38 0.23 -4.23
CA ASP A 59 12.61 0.15 -2.98
C ASP A 59 12.18 1.53 -2.45
N TYR A 60 13.01 2.56 -2.68
CA TYR A 60 12.67 3.92 -2.27
C TYR A 60 11.50 4.49 -3.07
N VAL A 61 11.49 4.33 -4.40
CA VAL A 61 10.39 4.77 -5.27
C VAL A 61 9.09 4.07 -4.86
N PHE A 62 9.15 2.76 -4.65
CA PHE A 62 7.98 2.00 -4.19
C PHE A 62 7.47 2.49 -2.83
N SER A 63 8.38 2.78 -1.88
CA SER A 63 8.00 3.36 -0.58
C SER A 63 7.26 4.70 -0.75
N LEU A 64 7.70 5.54 -1.68
CA LEU A 64 7.04 6.82 -1.98
C LEU A 64 5.66 6.62 -2.60
N LEU A 65 5.47 5.61 -3.46
CA LEU A 65 4.15 5.24 -3.96
C LEU A 65 3.23 4.80 -2.83
N CYS A 66 3.71 4.00 -1.86
CA CYS A 66 2.93 3.64 -0.69
C CYS A 66 2.47 4.91 0.08
N TYR A 67 3.38 5.83 0.37
CA TYR A 67 3.04 7.09 1.06
C TYR A 67 2.03 7.94 0.30
N LEU A 68 2.20 8.05 -1.02
CA LEU A 68 1.31 8.83 -1.86
C LEU A 68 -0.11 8.28 -1.81
N ASN A 69 -0.26 6.96 -1.93
CA ASN A 69 -1.58 6.32 -1.90
C ASN A 69 -2.25 6.41 -0.53
N VAL A 70 -1.46 6.38 0.56
CA VAL A 70 -1.97 6.65 1.91
C VAL A 70 -2.51 8.07 2.00
N ASN A 71 -1.73 9.08 1.61
CA ASN A 71 -2.14 10.47 1.71
C ASN A 71 -3.33 10.81 0.80
N MET A 72 -3.45 10.16 -0.35
CA MET A 72 -4.57 10.35 -1.27
C MET A 72 -5.83 9.58 -0.87
N GLY A 73 -5.77 8.73 0.18
CA GLY A 73 -6.87 7.83 0.54
C GLY A 73 -7.25 6.91 -0.63
N ALA A 74 -6.28 6.52 -1.45
CA ALA A 74 -6.52 5.79 -2.71
C ALA A 74 -6.70 4.28 -2.50
N LEU A 75 -6.41 3.79 -1.30
CA LEU A 75 -6.48 2.38 -0.90
C LEU A 75 -7.49 2.18 0.23
N ASP A 76 -8.44 3.10 0.37
CA ASP A 76 -9.50 2.98 1.35
C ASP A 76 -10.48 1.89 0.90
N LEU A 77 -10.56 0.84 1.71
CA LEU A 77 -11.47 -0.29 1.54
C LEU A 77 -12.34 -0.46 2.79
N SER A 78 -12.53 0.62 3.56
CA SER A 78 -13.44 0.61 4.70
C SER A 78 -14.89 0.45 4.24
N ARG A 79 -15.73 -0.07 5.14
CA ARG A 79 -17.16 -0.24 4.87
C ARG A 79 -17.83 1.09 4.49
N THR A 80 -17.51 2.16 5.21
CA THR A 80 -18.00 3.51 4.92
C THR A 80 -17.61 3.95 3.52
N PHE A 81 -16.35 3.71 3.11
CA PHE A 81 -15.90 4.03 1.77
C PHE A 81 -16.69 3.28 0.70
N MET A 82 -16.93 1.98 0.90
CA MET A 82 -17.69 1.15 -0.03
C MET A 82 -19.16 1.56 -0.15
N GLU A 83 -19.77 2.04 0.94
CA GLU A 83 -21.17 2.51 0.97
C GLU A 83 -21.31 3.90 0.32
N GLU A 84 -20.30 4.76 0.43
CA GLU A 84 -20.35 6.16 -0.07
C GLU A 84 -19.85 6.36 -1.50
N ASN A 85 -19.10 5.40 -2.06
CA ASN A 85 -18.42 5.56 -3.36
C ASN A 85 -18.95 4.59 -4.40
N SER A 86 -18.71 4.90 -5.67
CA SER A 86 -19.15 4.05 -6.77
C SER A 86 -18.43 2.69 -6.76
N VAL A 87 -19.10 1.65 -7.29
CA VAL A 87 -18.48 0.32 -7.47
C VAL A 87 -17.16 0.40 -8.26
N VAL A 88 -17.08 1.34 -9.21
CA VAL A 88 -15.88 1.58 -10.02
C VAL A 88 -14.71 2.07 -9.15
N GLU A 89 -14.95 2.99 -8.22
CA GLU A 89 -13.92 3.52 -7.32
C GLU A 89 -13.44 2.46 -6.32
N VAL A 90 -14.36 1.66 -5.78
CA VAL A 90 -14.02 0.53 -4.90
C VAL A 90 -13.19 -0.51 -5.65
N TYR A 91 -13.59 -0.86 -6.87
CA TYR A 91 -12.86 -1.80 -7.72
C TYR A 91 -11.46 -1.28 -8.08
N TYR A 92 -11.34 0.02 -8.35
CA TYR A 92 -10.07 0.67 -8.62
C TYR A 92 -9.13 0.59 -7.42
N ALA A 93 -9.60 0.95 -6.22
CA ALA A 93 -8.82 0.87 -4.98
C ALA A 93 -8.34 -0.56 -4.70
N HIS A 94 -9.22 -1.54 -4.87
CA HIS A 94 -8.90 -2.96 -4.70
C HIS A 94 -7.85 -3.43 -5.73
N THR A 95 -8.04 -3.12 -7.00
CA THR A 95 -7.08 -3.46 -8.07
C THR A 95 -5.71 -2.85 -7.81
N LEU A 96 -5.66 -1.58 -7.43
CA LEU A 96 -4.42 -0.87 -7.13
C LEU A 96 -3.67 -1.49 -5.95
N LEU A 97 -4.39 -1.92 -4.91
CA LEU A 97 -3.80 -2.62 -3.77
C LEU A 97 -3.19 -3.97 -4.19
N HIS A 98 -3.88 -4.74 -5.03
CA HIS A 98 -3.37 -6.01 -5.57
C HIS A 98 -2.13 -5.81 -6.45
N GLU A 99 -2.12 -4.78 -7.30
CA GLU A 99 -0.95 -4.47 -8.13
C GLU A 99 0.26 -4.08 -7.27
N LEU A 100 0.07 -3.28 -6.22
CA LEU A 100 1.12 -2.97 -5.24
C LEU A 100 1.63 -4.23 -4.56
N ALA A 101 0.73 -5.14 -4.16
CA ALA A 101 1.09 -6.38 -3.48
C ALA A 101 1.90 -7.29 -4.42
N ALA A 102 1.49 -7.40 -5.68
CA ALA A 102 2.18 -8.15 -6.71
C ALA A 102 3.60 -7.60 -6.98
N VAL A 103 3.78 -6.29 -6.98
CA VAL A 103 5.12 -5.67 -7.11
C VAL A 103 5.97 -5.91 -5.87
N HIS A 104 5.41 -5.76 -4.67
CA HIS A 104 6.11 -6.04 -3.41
C HIS A 104 6.55 -7.51 -3.32
N ALA A 105 5.70 -8.45 -3.71
CA ALA A 105 6.01 -9.88 -3.74
C ALA A 105 7.17 -10.23 -4.70
N ARG A 106 7.40 -9.42 -5.74
CA ARG A 106 8.52 -9.59 -6.68
C ARG A 106 9.85 -8.99 -6.18
N MET A 107 9.82 -8.22 -5.11
CA MET A 107 11.04 -7.65 -4.52
C MET A 107 11.84 -8.72 -3.79
N SER A 108 13.16 -8.54 -3.70
CA SER A 108 13.98 -9.40 -2.83
C SER A 108 13.58 -9.20 -1.35
N PRO A 109 13.75 -10.22 -0.48
CA PRO A 109 13.45 -10.10 0.95
C PRO A 109 14.18 -8.93 1.63
N ALA A 110 15.39 -8.60 1.16
CA ALA A 110 16.15 -7.46 1.64
C ALA A 110 15.47 -6.12 1.30
N GLN A 111 14.91 -5.99 0.09
CA GLN A 111 14.16 -4.80 -0.34
C GLN A 111 12.82 -4.70 0.39
N GLN A 112 12.07 -5.79 0.53
CA GLN A 112 10.81 -5.81 1.29
C GLN A 112 11.00 -5.30 2.72
N ARG A 113 12.04 -5.77 3.41
CA ARG A 113 12.42 -5.28 4.75
C ARG A 113 12.82 -3.80 4.77
N LYS A 114 13.44 -3.29 3.70
CA LYS A 114 13.76 -1.85 3.58
C LYS A 114 12.49 -1.02 3.42
N VAL A 115 11.56 -1.46 2.57
CA VAL A 115 10.26 -0.81 2.38
C VAL A 115 9.50 -0.79 3.70
N LEU A 116 9.32 -1.95 4.35
CA LEU A 116 8.62 -2.07 5.62
C LEU A 116 9.21 -1.15 6.70
N ARG A 117 10.53 -1.21 6.91
CA ARG A 117 11.21 -0.34 7.88
C ARG A 117 11.02 1.14 7.56
N ARG A 118 11.04 1.51 6.27
CA ARG A 118 10.83 2.90 5.87
C ARG A 118 9.39 3.32 6.15
N VAL A 119 8.41 2.52 5.75
CA VAL A 119 6.98 2.85 5.91
C VAL A 119 6.59 2.98 7.37
N ILE A 120 7.07 2.09 8.25
CA ILE A 120 6.79 2.12 9.69
C ILE A 120 7.64 3.17 10.41
N GLY A 121 8.95 3.17 10.17
CA GLY A 121 9.92 3.87 11.01
C GLY A 121 10.36 5.24 10.52
N SER A 122 10.09 5.61 9.27
CA SER A 122 10.54 6.90 8.73
C SER A 122 9.55 8.02 9.04
N SER A 123 10.02 9.07 9.71
CA SER A 123 9.34 10.37 9.87
C SER A 123 9.80 11.41 8.85
N ALA A 124 10.61 11.01 7.85
CA ALA A 124 11.24 11.95 6.92
C ALA A 124 10.25 12.60 5.94
N LEU A 125 9.06 12.02 5.78
CA LEU A 125 7.99 12.54 4.94
C LEU A 125 6.66 12.51 5.70
N PRO A 126 5.77 13.47 5.46
CA PRO A 126 4.47 13.51 6.12
C PRO A 126 3.53 12.45 5.52
N VAL A 127 2.93 11.63 6.39
CA VAL A 127 2.06 10.51 6.02
C VAL A 127 0.88 10.43 6.98
N ALA A 128 -0.34 10.31 6.44
CA ALA A 128 -1.56 10.16 7.23
C ALA A 128 -1.71 8.73 7.77
N ARG A 129 -1.03 8.44 8.89
CA ARG A 129 -0.92 7.09 9.48
C ARG A 129 -2.20 6.60 10.17
N ASP A 130 -3.12 7.49 10.47
CA ASP A 130 -4.41 7.28 11.12
C ASP A 130 -5.54 6.98 10.11
N THR A 131 -5.20 6.52 8.90
CA THR A 131 -6.16 6.30 7.82
C THR A 131 -6.36 4.81 7.50
N PRO A 132 -7.54 4.42 6.99
CA PRO A 132 -7.76 3.06 6.47
C PRO A 132 -6.76 2.67 5.36
N SER A 133 -6.36 3.63 4.52
CA SER A 133 -5.34 3.39 3.49
C SER A 133 -3.97 3.03 4.08
N TYR A 134 -3.58 3.61 5.22
CA TYR A 134 -2.34 3.23 5.92
C TYR A 134 -2.40 1.80 6.44
N VAL A 135 -3.54 1.41 7.02
CA VAL A 135 -3.79 0.02 7.47
C VAL A 135 -3.69 -0.95 6.29
N ALA A 136 -4.33 -0.63 5.15
CA ALA A 136 -4.26 -1.47 3.95
C ALA A 136 -2.82 -1.66 3.45
N VAL A 137 -2.02 -0.60 3.43
CA VAL A 137 -0.58 -0.67 3.08
C VAL A 137 0.19 -1.52 4.08
N LEU A 138 -0.05 -1.37 5.38
CA LEU A 138 0.62 -2.20 6.38
C LEU A 138 0.25 -3.67 6.22
N SER A 139 -1.02 -4.00 6.05
CA SER A 139 -1.46 -5.38 5.80
C SER A 139 -0.76 -5.96 4.56
N LEU A 140 -0.67 -5.19 3.48
CA LEU A 140 0.06 -5.58 2.28
C LEU A 140 1.54 -5.86 2.53
N LEU A 141 2.24 -4.97 3.25
CA LEU A 141 3.69 -5.10 3.48
C LEU A 141 4.04 -6.25 4.42
N HIS A 142 3.13 -6.64 5.32
CA HIS A 142 3.28 -7.83 6.17
C HIS A 142 2.86 -9.13 5.47
N GLY A 143 2.42 -9.08 4.20
CA GLY A 143 1.99 -10.26 3.43
C GLY A 143 0.50 -10.63 3.60
N GLY A 144 -0.28 -9.79 4.28
CA GLY A 144 -1.70 -10.01 4.58
C GLY A 144 -2.70 -9.69 3.46
N ALA A 145 -2.25 -9.23 2.28
CA ALA A 145 -3.15 -8.92 1.16
C ALA A 145 -3.88 -10.15 0.59
N GLY A 146 -3.49 -11.38 0.98
CA GLY A 146 -4.13 -12.63 0.55
C GLY A 146 -5.21 -13.20 1.47
N GLY A 147 -5.41 -12.67 2.69
CA GLY A 147 -6.19 -13.38 3.72
C GLY A 147 -7.26 -12.59 4.47
N GLN A 148 -7.29 -11.26 4.40
CA GLN A 148 -8.20 -10.45 5.25
C GLN A 148 -9.56 -10.09 4.62
N PHE A 149 -9.80 -10.46 3.36
CA PHE A 149 -11.10 -10.24 2.69
C PHE A 149 -11.98 -11.50 2.63
N ALA A 150 -11.54 -12.61 3.23
CA ALA A 150 -12.37 -13.81 3.39
C ALA A 150 -12.74 -13.96 4.88
N GLY A 151 -14.00 -13.69 5.21
CA GLY A 151 -14.62 -14.19 6.43
C GLY A 151 -14.73 -13.20 7.59
N GLY A 152 -15.65 -12.24 7.46
CA GLY A 152 -16.44 -11.85 8.62
C GLY A 152 -17.33 -13.04 9.01
N GLY A 153 -16.85 -13.86 9.94
CA GLY A 153 -17.55 -15.02 10.48
C GLY A 153 -17.08 -15.24 11.91
N ALA A 154 -17.94 -14.88 12.86
CA ALA A 154 -17.70 -14.91 14.28
C ALA A 154 -17.46 -16.32 14.84
N GLY A 155 -16.73 -16.37 15.96
CA GLY A 155 -17.11 -17.22 17.09
C GLY A 155 -16.36 -18.55 17.20
N GLY A 156 -15.62 -18.71 18.30
CA GLY A 156 -15.12 -20.02 18.71
C GLY A 156 -14.03 -19.97 19.76
N GLU A 157 -14.39 -19.57 20.98
CA GLU A 157 -13.60 -19.79 22.21
C GLU A 157 -13.07 -21.22 22.30
N GLY A 158 -11.74 -21.38 22.35
CA GLY A 158 -11.08 -22.62 22.76
C GLY A 158 -10.74 -22.58 24.24
N LYS A 159 -11.72 -22.87 25.10
CA LYS A 159 -11.57 -23.00 26.56
C LYS A 159 -11.44 -24.48 26.93
N GLY A 160 -10.29 -24.86 27.51
CA GLY A 160 -10.04 -25.88 28.55
C GLY A 160 -10.64 -27.30 28.52
N GLY A 161 -9.80 -28.27 28.96
CA GLY A 161 -10.20 -29.57 29.52
C GLY A 161 -9.38 -30.73 28.92
N ALA A 162 -8.30 -31.25 29.52
CA ALA A 162 -8.15 -32.03 30.74
C ALA A 162 -8.60 -33.52 30.61
N GLY A 163 -7.61 -34.42 30.74
CA GLY A 163 -7.71 -35.69 31.47
C GLY A 163 -8.29 -36.91 30.74
N GLY A 164 -7.51 -37.99 30.66
CA GLY A 164 -8.01 -39.32 30.33
C GLY A 164 -6.95 -40.24 29.76
N GLY A 165 -6.08 -40.79 30.61
CA GLY A 165 -5.19 -41.90 30.29
C GLY A 165 -5.29 -42.94 31.39
N GLU A 166 -6.21 -43.88 31.21
CA GLU A 166 -6.25 -45.16 31.93
C GLU A 166 -5.59 -46.17 30.99
N ASP A 167 -4.39 -46.63 31.37
CA ASP A 167 -3.75 -47.80 30.76
C ASP A 167 -4.12 -49.02 31.60
N GLU A 168 -4.72 -50.02 30.94
CA GLU A 168 -4.74 -51.44 31.30
C GLU A 168 -3.40 -52.11 30.93
#